data_AF-A0A0D0FSL9-F1
#
_entry.id   AF-A0A0D0FSL9-F1
#
_cell.length_a   1.000
_cell.length_b   1.000
_cell.length_c   1.000
_cell.angle_alpha   90.00
_cell.angle_beta   90.00
_cell.angle_gamma   90.00
#
_symmetry.space_group_name_H-M   'P 1'
#
loop_
_entity.id
_entity.type
_entity.pdbx_description
1 polymer ?
#
loop_
_entity_poly.entity_id
_entity_poly.type
_entity_poly.pdbx_seq_one_letter_code
_entity_poly.pdbx_strand_id
1 'polypeptide(L)'
;MQSTRLNKLLSFLATEPNDPFILYALATEYNSLNDTEQAFHYYHKLIEDHPSYVGTYYHLGKLYQKHGQTDKATEIYQLGMKRAREKGDGHAFSELQGAYNMAAGLDYEDD
;
A
#
# COMPACT_ATOMS: atom_id res chain seq x y z
N MET A 1 17.62 -15.89 -8.97
CA MET A 1 17.01 -15.71 -10.30
C MET A 1 15.80 -14.80 -10.09
N GLN A 2 15.72 -13.65 -10.76
CA GLN A 2 14.54 -12.79 -10.64
C GLN A 2 13.30 -13.56 -11.11
N SER A 3 12.19 -13.44 -10.39
CA SER A 3 10.90 -14.05 -10.74
C SER A 3 10.52 -13.71 -12.19
N THR A 4 10.05 -14.69 -12.97
CA THR A 4 9.56 -14.47 -14.35
C THR A 4 8.49 -13.38 -14.39
N ARG A 5 7.70 -13.26 -13.32
CA ARG A 5 6.70 -12.22 -13.17
C ARG A 5 7.32 -10.83 -13.00
N LEU A 6 8.33 -10.69 -12.13
CA LEU A 6 9.02 -9.42 -11.93
C LEU A 6 9.62 -8.88 -13.24
N ASN A 7 10.30 -9.72 -14.01
CA ASN A 7 10.88 -9.32 -15.29
C ASN A 7 9.80 -8.81 -16.27
N LYS A 8 8.64 -9.48 -16.31
CA LYS A 8 7.51 -9.07 -17.15
C LYS A 8 6.95 -7.71 -16.72
N LEU A 9 6.78 -7.51 -15.41
CA LEU A 9 6.30 -6.24 -14.88
C LEU A 9 7.27 -5.08 -15.15
N LEU A 10 8.58 -5.32 -15.02
CA LEU A 10 9.60 -4.32 -15.36
C LEU A 10 9.59 -3.97 -16.86
N SER A 11 9.32 -4.94 -17.74
CA SER A 11 9.16 -4.66 -19.17
C SER A 11 7.94 -3.78 -19.47
N PHE A 12 6.83 -3.98 -18.74
CA PHE A 12 5.65 -3.12 -18.86
C PHE A 12 5.90 -1.73 -18.28
N LEU A 13 6.63 -1.62 -17.17
CA LEU A 13 7.03 -0.33 -16.62
C LEU A 13 7.87 0.48 -17.61
N ALA A 14 8.74 -0.18 -18.39
CA ALA A 14 9.55 0.51 -19.40
C ALA A 14 8.70 1.13 -20.52
N THR A 15 7.54 0.55 -20.83
CA THR A 15 6.60 1.09 -21.83
C THR A 15 5.58 2.06 -21.23
N GLU A 16 5.17 1.81 -19.97
CA GLU A 16 4.09 2.52 -19.27
C GLU A 16 4.55 2.89 -17.83
N PRO A 17 5.47 3.86 -17.68
CA PRO A 17 6.20 4.09 -16.42
C PRO A 17 5.37 4.66 -15.27
N ASN A 18 4.19 5.18 -15.56
CA ASN A 18 3.28 5.79 -14.58
C ASN A 18 1.89 5.12 -14.62
N ASP A 19 1.80 3.87 -15.06
CA ASP A 19 0.55 3.12 -14.93
C ASP A 19 0.40 2.64 -13.48
N PRO A 20 -0.65 3.06 -12.75
CA PRO A 20 -0.81 2.72 -11.34
C PRO A 20 -1.01 1.22 -11.10
N PHE A 21 -1.57 0.48 -12.06
CA PHE A 21 -1.72 -0.96 -11.92
C PHE A 21 -0.37 -1.66 -11.99
N ILE A 22 0.52 -1.27 -12.92
CA ILE A 22 1.88 -1.80 -13.04
C ILE A 22 2.69 -1.47 -11.79
N LEU A 23 2.67 -0.22 -11.33
CA LEU A 23 3.37 0.20 -10.11
C LEU A 23 2.90 -0.62 -8.90
N TYR A 24 1.59 -0.87 -8.78
CA TYR A 24 1.02 -1.64 -7.67
C TYR A 24 1.41 -3.12 -7.75
N ALA A 25 1.41 -3.69 -8.96
CA ALA A 25 1.86 -5.06 -9.17
C ALA A 25 3.35 -5.23 -8.85
N LEU A 26 4.20 -4.24 -9.16
CA LEU A 26 5.61 -4.25 -8.78
C LEU A 26 5.78 -4.17 -7.27
N ALA A 27 5.10 -3.23 -6.61
CA ALA A 27 5.19 -3.06 -5.16
C ALA A 27 4.80 -4.36 -4.42
N THR A 28 3.73 -5.01 -4.84
CA THR A 28 3.27 -6.29 -4.26
C THR A 28 4.21 -7.45 -4.57
N GLU A 29 4.75 -7.54 -5.80
CA GLU A 29 5.74 -8.56 -6.16
C GLU A 29 7.02 -8.40 -5.32
N TYR A 30 7.58 -7.18 -5.22
CA TYR A 30 8.76 -6.91 -4.39
C TYR A 30 8.50 -7.21 -2.91
N ASN A 31 7.33 -6.86 -2.37
CA ASN A 31 6.95 -7.21 -1.01
C ASN A 31 6.91 -8.74 -0.81
N SER A 32 6.36 -9.48 -1.78
CA SER A 32 6.33 -10.96 -1.73
C SER A 32 7.72 -11.59 -1.77
N LEU A 33 8.67 -10.93 -2.43
CA LEU A 33 10.08 -11.32 -2.50
C LEU A 33 10.88 -10.87 -1.25
N ASN A 34 10.23 -10.20 -0.30
CA ASN A 34 10.84 -9.55 0.86
C ASN A 34 11.88 -8.46 0.50
N ASP A 35 11.88 -7.99 -0.73
CA ASP A 35 12.63 -6.81 -1.15
C ASP A 35 11.87 -5.56 -0.70
N THR A 36 12.12 -5.21 0.55
CA THR A 36 11.36 -4.21 1.30
C THR A 36 11.61 -2.81 0.76
N GLU A 37 12.84 -2.51 0.35
CA GLU A 37 13.21 -1.20 -0.19
C GLU A 37 12.45 -0.89 -1.48
N GLN A 38 12.44 -1.86 -2.41
CA GLN A 38 11.70 -1.68 -3.67
C GLN A 38 10.19 -1.68 -3.47
N ALA A 39 9.67 -2.49 -2.55
CA ALA A 39 8.25 -2.45 -2.20
C ALA A 39 7.83 -1.06 -1.70
N PHE A 40 8.59 -0.46 -0.78
CA PHE A 40 8.34 0.90 -0.32
C PHE A 40 8.45 1.91 -1.45
N HIS A 41 9.48 1.82 -2.30
CA HIS A 41 9.68 2.73 -3.42
C HIS A 41 8.43 2.83 -4.31
N TYR A 42 7.90 1.69 -4.77
CA TYR A 42 6.74 1.69 -5.66
C TYR A 42 5.43 2.06 -4.96
N TYR A 43 5.23 1.66 -3.70
CA TYR A 43 4.06 2.10 -2.94
C TYR A 43 4.08 3.62 -2.67
N HIS A 44 5.23 4.21 -2.39
CA HIS A 44 5.35 5.66 -2.22
C HIS A 44 5.08 6.40 -3.53
N LYS A 45 5.68 5.94 -4.63
CA LYS A 45 5.40 6.50 -5.96
C LYS A 45 3.90 6.49 -6.29
N LEU A 46 3.17 5.46 -5.89
CA LEU A 46 1.71 5.39 -6.07
C LEU A 46 0.95 6.45 -5.27
N ILE A 47 1.27 6.67 -4.01
CA ILE A 47 0.54 7.67 -3.20
C ILE A 47 0.90 9.11 -3.59
N GLU A 48 2.09 9.32 -4.15
CA GLU A 48 2.55 10.60 -4.69
C GLU A 48 1.89 10.92 -6.04
N ASP A 49 1.98 10.00 -7.00
CA ASP A 49 1.54 10.23 -8.39
C ASP A 49 0.06 9.89 -8.62
N HIS A 50 -0.48 8.95 -7.83
CA HIS A 50 -1.84 8.42 -7.98
C HIS A 50 -2.61 8.39 -6.65
N PRO A 51 -2.80 9.56 -5.99
CA PRO A 51 -3.37 9.62 -4.65
C PRO A 51 -4.79 9.05 -4.52
N SER A 52 -5.52 8.89 -5.63
CA SER A 52 -6.85 8.27 -5.69
C SER A 52 -6.84 6.73 -5.81
N TYR A 53 -5.67 6.11 -5.90
CA TYR A 53 -5.51 4.65 -5.93
C TYR A 53 -5.55 4.07 -4.50
N VAL A 54 -6.73 4.13 -3.90
CA VAL A 54 -6.98 3.94 -2.46
C VAL A 54 -6.43 2.63 -1.89
N GLY A 55 -6.45 1.54 -2.67
CA GLY A 55 -5.92 0.24 -2.20
C GLY A 55 -4.45 0.29 -1.77
N THR A 56 -3.66 1.23 -2.31
CA THR A 56 -2.23 1.35 -1.95
C THR A 56 -2.02 1.67 -0.48
N TYR A 57 -2.84 2.53 0.12
CA TYR A 57 -2.66 2.96 1.50
C TYR A 57 -2.80 1.78 2.47
N TYR A 58 -3.68 0.82 2.18
CA TYR A 58 -3.81 -0.38 3.01
C TYR A 58 -2.52 -1.20 2.96
N HIS A 59 -2.02 -1.49 1.76
CA HIS A 59 -0.83 -2.32 1.60
C HIS A 59 0.46 -1.66 2.10
N LEU A 60 0.61 -0.35 1.89
CA LEU A 60 1.74 0.42 2.40
C LEU A 60 1.73 0.48 3.93
N GLY A 61 0.55 0.71 4.55
CA GLY A 61 0.42 0.68 6.00
C GLY A 61 0.75 -0.71 6.57
N LYS A 62 0.28 -1.79 5.94
CA LYS A 62 0.60 -3.17 6.35
C LYS A 62 2.09 -3.45 6.23
N LEU A 63 2.75 -2.94 5.20
CA LEU A 63 4.20 -3.06 5.04
C LEU A 63 4.92 -2.33 6.18
N TYR A 64 4.52 -1.11 6.52
CA TYR A 64 5.07 -0.41 7.68
C TYR A 64 4.90 -1.19 9.00
N GLN A 65 3.72 -1.78 9.25
CA GLN A 65 3.50 -2.63 10.43
C GLN A 65 4.42 -3.86 10.44
N LYS A 66 4.56 -4.55 9.29
CA LYS A 66 5.45 -5.72 9.15
C LYS A 66 6.89 -5.40 9.56
N HIS A 67 7.31 -4.14 9.39
CA HIS A 67 8.65 -3.66 9.71
C HIS A 67 8.72 -2.85 11.02
N GLY A 68 7.72 -2.97 11.90
CA GLY A 68 7.71 -2.36 13.23
C GLY A 68 7.53 -0.84 13.24
N GLN A 69 7.16 -0.23 12.10
CA GLN A 69 6.97 1.21 11.96
C GLN A 69 5.48 1.56 12.12
N THR A 70 4.91 1.21 13.28
CA THR A 70 3.47 1.35 13.55
C THR A 70 3.00 2.80 13.43
N ASP A 71 3.78 3.78 13.89
CA ASP A 71 3.43 5.20 13.80
C ASP A 71 3.16 5.60 12.33
N LYS A 72 4.10 5.27 11.43
CA LYS A 72 3.94 5.53 9.99
C LYS A 72 2.76 4.76 9.39
N ALA A 73 2.52 3.53 9.82
CA ALA A 73 1.36 2.78 9.36
C ALA A 73 0.06 3.52 9.68
N THR A 74 -0.09 4.03 10.90
CA THR A 74 -1.30 4.78 11.29
C THR A 74 -1.48 6.06 10.48
N GLU A 75 -0.41 6.81 10.22
CA GLU A 75 -0.44 8.00 9.34
C GLU A 75 -0.89 7.64 7.92
N ILE A 76 -0.35 6.56 7.34
CA ILE A 76 -0.72 6.10 5.99
C ILE A 76 -2.17 5.66 5.93
N TYR A 77 -2.67 4.93 6.93
CA TYR A 77 -4.09 4.54 6.97
C TYR A 77 -5.01 5.75 7.08
N GLN A 78 -4.67 6.73 7.91
CA GLN A 78 -5.43 7.98 8.02
C GLN A 78 -5.48 8.73 6.69
N LEU A 79 -4.34 8.84 6.00
CA LEU A 79 -4.28 9.43 4.67
C LEU A 79 -5.16 8.66 3.69
N GLY A 80 -5.08 7.33 3.69
CA GLY A 80 -5.94 6.47 2.88
C GLY A 80 -7.43 6.68 3.14
N MET A 81 -7.85 6.75 4.41
CA MET A 81 -9.24 6.99 4.79
C MET A 81 -9.74 8.34 4.25
N LYS A 82 -8.89 9.38 4.28
CA LYS A 82 -9.21 10.67 3.67
C LYS A 82 -9.44 10.53 2.16
N ARG A 83 -8.55 9.83 1.44
CA ARG A 83 -8.69 9.60 -0.01
C ARG A 83 -9.90 8.74 -0.37
N ALA A 84 -10.19 7.72 0.42
CA ALA A 84 -11.37 6.89 0.27
C ALA A 84 -12.65 7.73 0.38
N ARG A 85 -12.73 8.60 1.40
CA ARG A 85 -13.85 9.52 1.59
C ARG A 85 -14.00 10.51 0.43
N GLU A 86 -12.89 11.10 -0.03
CA GLU A 86 -12.88 12.01 -1.19
C GLU A 86 -13.42 11.32 -2.46
N LYS A 87 -13.14 10.03 -2.63
CA LYS A 87 -13.60 9.22 -3.77
C LYS A 87 -15.03 8.68 -3.59
N GLY A 88 -15.60 8.72 -2.39
CA GLY A 88 -16.85 8.04 -2.05
C GLY A 88 -16.71 6.51 -1.95
N ASP A 89 -15.49 6.01 -1.73
CA ASP A 89 -15.17 4.59 -1.63
C ASP A 89 -15.38 4.08 -0.19
N GLY A 90 -16.64 3.80 0.16
CA GLY A 90 -17.02 3.38 1.50
C GLY A 90 -16.45 2.02 1.90
N HIS A 91 -16.25 1.11 0.94
CA HIS A 91 -15.66 -0.20 1.22
C HIS A 91 -14.18 -0.04 1.63
N ALA A 92 -13.39 0.66 0.82
CA ALA A 92 -11.98 0.89 1.14
C ALA A 92 -11.81 1.70 2.43
N PHE A 93 -12.70 2.67 2.70
CA PHE A 93 -12.71 3.41 3.96
C PHE A 93 -12.82 2.46 5.17
N SER A 94 -13.78 1.53 5.14
CA SER A 94 -13.99 0.58 6.24
C SER A 94 -12.80 -0.35 6.45
N GLU A 95 -12.20 -0.85 5.36
CA GLU A 95 -10.99 -1.70 5.46
C GLU A 95 -9.81 -0.95 6.07
N LEU A 96 -9.59 0.30 5.63
CA LEU A 96 -8.54 1.17 6.17
C LEU A 96 -8.79 1.54 7.62
N GLN A 97 -10.05 1.78 8.00
CA GLN A 97 -10.42 2.09 9.38
C GLN A 97 -10.17 0.90 10.32
N GLY A 98 -10.51 -0.32 9.89
CA GLY A 98 -10.20 -1.53 10.65
C GLY A 98 -8.70 -1.71 10.82
N ALA A 99 -7.92 -1.56 9.75
CA ALA A 99 -6.46 -1.63 9.80
C ALA A 99 -5.85 -0.58 10.72
N TYR A 100 -6.37 0.65 10.68
CA TYR A 100 -5.98 1.74 11.57
C TYR A 100 -6.27 1.39 13.03
N ASN A 101 -7.48 0.93 13.36
CA ASN A 101 -7.85 0.61 14.73
C ASN A 101 -6.94 -0.48 15.33
N MET A 102 -6.69 -1.55 14.58
CA MET A 102 -5.74 -2.59 14.99
C MET A 102 -4.33 -2.02 15.18
N ALA A 103 -3.85 -1.19 14.25
CA ALA A 103 -2.51 -0.60 14.34
C ALA A 103 -2.35 0.39 15.50
N ALA A 104 -3.39 1.17 15.79
CA ALA A 104 -3.41 2.16 16.85
C ALA A 104 -3.72 1.57 18.24
N GLY A 105 -3.94 0.24 18.33
CA GLY A 105 -4.33 -0.42 19.59
C GLY A 105 -5.71 0.03 20.09
N LEU A 106 -6.60 0.45 19.19
CA LEU A 106 -7.97 0.86 19.49
C LEU A 106 -8.97 -0.28 19.36
N ASP A 107 -8.51 -1.44 18.89
CA ASP A 107 -9.26 -2.68 18.93
C ASP A 107 -9.08 -3.25 20.34
N TYR A 108 -9.92 -2.78 21.27
CA TYR A 108 -10.06 -3.39 22.59
C TYR A 108 -10.79 -4.72 22.36
N GLU A 109 -10.04 -5.82 22.24
CA GLU A 109 -10.58 -7.10 22.68
C GLU A 109 -10.71 -6.98 24.20
N ASP A 110 -11.93 -6.66 24.65
CA ASP A 110 -12.36 -6.88 26.04
C ASP A 110 -12.06 -8.35 26.37
N ASP A 111 -11.08 -8.59 27.25
CA ASP A 111 -10.95 -9.84 28.03
C ASP A 111 -12.12 -9.98 29.02
#